data_AF-A0A7C8DLH4-F1
#
_entry.id   AF-A0A7C8DLH4-F1
#
_cell.length_a   1.000
_cell.length_b   1.000
_cell.length_c   1.000
_cell.angle_alpha   90.00
_cell.angle_beta   90.00
_cell.angle_gamma   90.00
#
_symmetry.space_group_name_H-M   'P 1'
#
loop_
_entity.id
_entity.type
_entity.pdbx_description
1 polymer ?
#
loop_
_entity_poly.entity_id
_entity_poly.type
_entity_poly.pdbx_seq_one_letter_code
_entity_poly.pdbx_strand_id
1 'polypeptide(L)'
;MASSITAGFLLGLYVTLGAGCAGMMKAPARYDYFEPPSTTDAWSPKISGWQRREQADDGSFTSPAARDSETASEPVASDGIPLPNEGQLFLPDDGLRGKYFGFRSDRRRAMALELAGWIQGQSRSHYVADGPIDHWATLEETLRGNGDDCDGLELLVYHALRDLGFAENEVYRAIVYRPSDGQHHMVTLWFEDREDPWVIDPTGAMTTGMPLMSSMPEWVPLKVFSQDVEYTVKQETSPSALAQNR
;
A
#
# COMPACT_ATOMS: atom_id res chain seq x y z
N MET A 1 6.63 -70.93 -51.16
CA MET A 1 6.15 -71.42 -49.86
C MET A 1 6.58 -70.43 -48.79
N ALA A 2 5.73 -70.22 -47.77
CA ALA A 2 5.79 -69.24 -46.67
C ALA A 2 5.45 -67.79 -47.11
N SER A 3 4.23 -67.26 -46.96
CA SER A 3 3.34 -67.06 -45.79
C SER A 3 3.70 -65.85 -44.91
N SER A 4 2.85 -64.82 -45.04
CA SER A 4 2.24 -63.95 -44.01
C SER A 4 3.07 -63.33 -42.87
N ILE A 5 2.86 -62.04 -42.60
CA ILE A 5 2.05 -61.56 -41.45
C ILE A 5 1.88 -60.03 -41.54
N THR A 6 0.61 -59.62 -41.56
CA THR A 6 0.08 -58.27 -41.41
C THR A 6 0.08 -57.90 -39.92
N ALA A 7 0.52 -56.69 -39.56
CA ALA A 7 0.21 -56.10 -38.25
C ALA A 7 -0.08 -54.61 -38.43
N GLY A 8 -1.38 -54.28 -38.47
CA GLY A 8 -1.86 -52.91 -38.47
C GLY A 8 -1.71 -52.28 -37.10
N PHE A 9 -1.09 -51.11 -37.04
CA PHE A 9 -1.03 -50.26 -35.85
C PHE A 9 -2.41 -49.60 -35.64
N LEU A 10 -3.11 -50.00 -34.58
CA LEU A 10 -4.27 -49.28 -34.06
C LEU A 10 -3.79 -48.10 -33.22
N LEU A 11 -4.03 -46.90 -33.73
CA LEU A 11 -3.83 -45.63 -33.05
C LEU A 11 -4.96 -45.42 -32.01
N GLY A 12 -4.69 -45.70 -30.73
CA GLY A 12 -5.61 -45.42 -29.64
C GLY A 12 -5.51 -43.95 -29.20
N LEU A 13 -6.40 -43.11 -29.70
CA LEU A 13 -6.56 -41.71 -29.27
C LEU A 13 -7.39 -41.68 -27.97
N TYR A 14 -6.72 -41.64 -26.81
CA TYR A 14 -7.38 -41.35 -25.53
C TYR A 14 -7.54 -39.83 -25.37
N VAL A 15 -8.74 -39.33 -25.64
CA VAL A 15 -9.16 -37.97 -25.26
C VAL A 15 -9.59 -38.02 -23.79
N THR A 16 -8.67 -37.70 -22.88
CA THR A 16 -9.02 -37.43 -21.48
C THR A 16 -9.61 -36.03 -21.39
N LEU A 17 -10.94 -35.97 -21.23
CA LEU A 17 -11.69 -34.76 -20.88
C LEU A 17 -11.11 -34.16 -19.59
N GLY A 18 -10.39 -33.05 -19.73
CA GLY A 18 -9.98 -32.23 -18.60
C GLY A 18 -11.20 -31.61 -17.94
N ALA A 19 -11.64 -32.19 -16.83
CA ALA A 19 -12.44 -31.49 -15.84
C ALA A 19 -11.52 -30.46 -15.16
N GLY A 20 -11.36 -29.31 -15.81
CA GLY A 20 -10.69 -28.17 -15.22
C GLY A 20 -11.50 -27.72 -14.01
N CYS A 21 -10.92 -27.85 -12.82
CA CYS A 21 -11.39 -27.17 -11.63
C CYS A 21 -11.36 -25.66 -11.92
N ALA A 22 -12.48 -25.10 -12.37
CA ALA A 22 -12.72 -23.68 -12.30
C ALA A 22 -12.81 -23.32 -10.82
N GLY A 23 -11.65 -23.11 -10.18
CA GLY A 23 -11.57 -22.59 -8.84
C GLY A 23 -12.34 -21.28 -8.81
N MET A 24 -13.36 -21.20 -7.96
CA MET A 24 -14.10 -19.96 -7.75
C MET A 24 -13.10 -18.92 -7.26
N MET A 25 -12.72 -17.99 -8.14
CA MET A 25 -11.89 -16.86 -7.75
C MET A 25 -12.73 -16.02 -6.78
N LYS A 26 -12.32 -16.01 -5.50
CA LYS A 26 -12.92 -15.14 -4.48
C LYS A 26 -12.71 -13.71 -4.95
N ALA A 27 -13.80 -12.93 -5.01
CA ALA A 27 -13.70 -11.51 -5.33
C ALA A 27 -12.71 -10.83 -4.36
N PRO A 28 -11.90 -9.87 -4.83
CA PRO A 28 -10.99 -9.14 -3.96
C PRO A 28 -11.79 -8.46 -2.84
N ALA A 29 -11.23 -8.48 -1.63
CA ALA A 29 -11.83 -7.78 -0.51
C ALA A 29 -11.82 -6.27 -0.78
N ARG A 30 -12.90 -5.59 -0.39
CA ARG A 30 -13.00 -4.14 -0.38
C ARG A 30 -12.95 -3.63 1.05
N TYR A 31 -12.36 -2.46 1.22
CA TYR A 31 -12.11 -1.87 2.52
C TYR A 31 -12.51 -0.39 2.53
N ASP A 32 -13.12 0.03 3.63
CA ASP A 32 -13.22 1.43 3.99
C ASP A 32 -12.07 1.77 4.95
N TYR A 33 -11.12 2.58 4.46
CA TYR A 33 -9.88 2.88 5.17
C TYR A 33 -10.02 3.97 6.23
N PHE A 34 -11.05 4.82 6.14
CA PHE A 34 -11.06 6.10 6.84
C PHE A 34 -12.19 6.22 7.86
N GLU A 35 -12.58 5.08 8.46
CA GLU A 35 -13.56 5.07 9.53
C GLU A 35 -12.95 5.59 10.83
N PRO A 36 -13.75 6.28 11.68
CA PRO A 36 -13.27 6.74 12.98
C PRO A 36 -12.67 5.60 13.82
N PRO A 37 -11.62 5.87 14.63
CA PRO A 37 -11.01 4.86 15.49
C PRO A 37 -12.03 4.15 16.38
N SER A 38 -11.97 2.82 16.40
CA SER A 38 -12.79 2.02 17.31
C SER A 38 -12.41 2.29 18.77
N THR A 39 -13.41 2.46 19.64
CA THR A 39 -13.20 2.69 21.08
C THR A 39 -12.55 1.51 21.81
N THR A 40 -12.51 0.33 21.19
CA THR A 40 -11.93 -0.89 21.76
C THR A 40 -10.66 -1.32 21.01
N ASP A 41 -10.06 -0.43 20.23
CA ASP A 41 -8.87 -0.72 19.47
C ASP A 41 -7.62 -0.80 20.37
N ALA A 42 -6.86 -1.89 20.22
CA ALA A 42 -5.61 -2.09 20.94
C ALA A 42 -4.45 -1.26 20.35
N TRP A 43 -4.57 -0.80 19.10
CA TRP A 43 -3.51 -0.04 18.41
C TRP A 43 -3.54 1.45 18.73
N SER A 44 -4.70 2.05 18.95
CA SER A 44 -4.85 3.49 19.26
C SER A 44 -3.90 4.00 20.37
N PRO A 45 -3.72 3.31 21.52
CA PRO A 45 -2.74 3.75 22.51
C PRO A 45 -1.29 3.76 22.00
N LYS A 46 -0.91 2.78 21.16
CA LYS A 46 0.44 2.67 20.60
C LYS A 46 0.68 3.76 19.54
N ILE A 47 -0.28 3.95 18.64
CA ILE A 47 -0.25 4.99 17.61
C ILE A 47 -0.15 6.37 18.25
N SER A 48 -1.04 6.71 19.19
CA SER A 48 -0.99 8.01 19.86
C SER A 48 0.30 8.22 20.65
N GLY A 49 0.86 7.15 21.22
CA GLY A 49 2.15 7.18 21.90
C GLY A 49 3.29 7.52 20.95
N TRP A 50 3.33 6.89 19.78
CA TRP A 50 4.29 7.18 18.72
C TRP A 50 4.11 8.60 18.17
N GLN A 51 2.89 9.01 17.80
CA GLN A 51 2.60 10.35 17.25
C GLN A 51 3.12 11.48 18.14
N ARG A 52 2.94 11.37 19.48
CA ARG A 52 3.48 12.36 20.43
C ARG A 52 5.01 12.44 20.42
N ARG A 53 5.70 11.31 20.22
CA ARG A 53 7.17 11.29 20.13
C ARG A 53 7.64 11.84 18.79
N GLU A 54 7.02 11.39 17.69
CA GLU A 54 7.36 11.86 16.35
C GLU A 54 7.22 13.39 16.24
N GLN A 55 6.11 13.95 16.74
CA GLN A 55 5.90 15.40 16.78
C GLN A 55 6.91 16.15 17.66
N ALA A 56 7.40 15.52 18.73
CA ALA A 56 8.42 16.12 19.59
C ALA A 56 9.80 16.16 18.88
N ASP A 57 10.09 15.16 18.05
CA ASP A 57 11.34 15.02 17.31
C ASP A 57 11.35 15.84 16.00
N ASP A 58 10.21 15.98 15.33
CA ASP A 58 10.06 16.73 14.06
C ASP A 58 10.47 18.21 14.19
N GLY A 59 10.32 18.80 15.39
CA GLY A 59 10.86 20.12 15.70
C GLY A 59 12.39 20.25 15.59
N SER A 60 13.12 19.14 15.48
CA SER A 60 14.59 19.09 15.35
C SER A 60 15.09 18.95 13.91
N PHE A 61 14.23 18.49 12.98
CA PHE A 61 14.62 18.11 11.62
C PHE A 61 14.02 19.01 10.52
N THR A 62 13.79 20.30 10.81
CA THR A 62 13.36 21.24 9.76
C THR A 62 14.43 21.31 8.67
N SER A 63 14.15 20.65 7.54
CA SER A 63 14.97 20.66 6.34
C SER A 63 15.23 22.11 5.91
N PRO A 64 16.47 22.49 5.53
CA PRO A 64 16.79 23.85 5.09
C PRO A 64 15.88 24.36 3.96
N ALA A 65 15.34 23.45 3.14
CA ALA A 65 14.44 23.78 2.03
C ALA A 65 13.07 24.34 2.48
N ALA A 66 12.62 24.05 3.71
CA ALA A 66 11.36 24.56 4.24
C ALA A 66 11.47 26.02 4.73
N ARG A 67 12.68 26.50 5.07
CA ARG A 67 12.89 27.86 5.60
C ARG A 67 12.96 28.95 4.52
N ASP A 68 13.18 28.58 3.27
CA ASP A 68 13.33 29.55 2.17
C ASP A 68 12.01 29.83 1.41
N SER A 69 10.90 29.19 1.79
CA SER A 69 9.59 29.40 1.13
C SER A 69 8.60 30.29 1.91
N GLU A 70 8.99 30.85 3.07
CA GLU A 70 8.07 31.68 3.88
C GLU A 70 8.05 33.18 3.45
N THR A 71 8.73 33.53 2.37
CA THR A 71 8.64 34.87 1.76
C THR A 71 8.71 34.80 0.23
N ALA A 72 7.70 34.22 -0.42
CA ALA A 72 7.41 34.51 -1.83
C ALA A 72 5.94 34.25 -2.19
N SER A 73 5.19 35.35 -2.22
CA SER A 73 4.06 35.63 -3.12
C SER A 73 2.71 34.93 -2.85
N GLU A 74 1.72 35.79 -2.65
CA GLU A 74 0.28 35.51 -2.57
C GLU A 74 -0.20 34.50 -3.63
N PRO A 75 -1.13 33.58 -3.29
CA PRO A 75 -1.85 32.83 -4.30
C PRO A 75 -2.78 33.80 -5.04
N VAL A 76 -2.44 34.08 -6.31
CA VAL A 76 -3.39 34.59 -7.29
C VAL A 76 -4.60 33.67 -7.27
N ALA A 77 -5.77 34.26 -7.02
CA ALA A 77 -7.06 33.59 -7.05
C ALA A 77 -7.20 32.74 -8.33
N SER A 78 -7.12 31.42 -8.18
CA SER A 78 -7.69 30.49 -9.13
C SER A 78 -9.14 30.33 -8.73
N ASP A 79 -10.03 31.07 -9.41
CA ASP A 79 -11.45 30.76 -9.44
C ASP A 79 -11.65 29.25 -9.57
N GLY A 80 -12.56 28.72 -8.75
CA GLY A 80 -12.84 27.30 -8.62
C GLY A 80 -13.07 26.61 -9.96
N ILE A 81 -12.06 25.86 -10.41
CA ILE A 81 -12.25 24.78 -11.39
C ILE A 81 -12.72 23.59 -10.56
N PRO A 82 -13.96 23.11 -10.71
CA PRO A 82 -14.42 21.91 -10.03
C PRO A 82 -13.51 20.74 -10.41
N LEU A 83 -12.97 20.04 -9.42
CA LEU A 83 -12.44 18.71 -9.62
C LEU A 83 -13.57 17.85 -10.23
N PRO A 84 -13.34 17.13 -11.34
CA PRO A 84 -14.39 16.28 -11.89
C PRO A 84 -14.77 15.22 -10.87
N ASN A 85 -16.08 15.04 -10.67
CA ASN A 85 -16.71 14.08 -9.77
C ASN A 85 -15.99 12.72 -9.74
N GLU A 86 -15.75 12.24 -8.52
CA GLU A 86 -15.48 10.84 -8.19
C GLU A 86 -16.54 9.96 -8.87
N GLY A 87 -16.11 8.99 -9.69
CA GLY A 87 -16.98 7.93 -10.21
C GLY A 87 -17.36 7.98 -11.69
N GLN A 88 -16.84 8.90 -12.51
CA GLN A 88 -17.07 8.84 -13.96
C GLN A 88 -15.89 8.14 -14.66
N LEU A 89 -16.15 6.95 -15.22
CA LEU A 89 -15.24 6.19 -16.08
C LEU A 89 -14.57 7.13 -17.10
N PHE A 90 -13.31 7.48 -16.87
CA PHE A 90 -12.53 8.30 -17.77
C PHE A 90 -12.35 7.53 -19.08
N LEU A 91 -13.10 7.91 -20.11
CA LEU A 91 -12.64 7.69 -21.47
C LEU A 91 -11.28 8.40 -21.59
N PRO A 92 -10.25 7.77 -22.20
CA PRO A 92 -8.98 8.45 -22.44
C PRO A 92 -9.25 9.75 -23.19
N ASP A 93 -9.08 10.89 -22.52
CA ASP A 93 -9.07 12.18 -23.18
C ASP A 93 -7.73 12.28 -23.90
N ASP A 94 -7.72 11.96 -25.20
CA ASP A 94 -6.54 12.09 -26.06
C ASP A 94 -6.07 13.55 -26.24
N GLY A 95 -6.80 14.51 -25.64
CA GLY A 95 -6.42 15.91 -25.53
C GLY A 95 -5.20 16.15 -24.63
N LEU A 96 -4.64 17.37 -24.70
CA LEU A 96 -3.48 17.77 -23.90
C LEU A 96 -3.74 17.65 -22.40
N ARG A 97 -4.98 17.87 -21.95
CA ARG A 97 -5.38 17.75 -20.53
C ARG A 97 -5.21 16.31 -20.03
N GLY A 98 -5.82 15.34 -20.70
CA GLY A 98 -5.65 13.92 -20.36
C GLY A 98 -4.19 13.48 -20.41
N LYS A 99 -3.45 13.88 -21.46
CA LYS A 99 -2.00 13.61 -21.57
C LYS A 99 -1.18 14.19 -20.42
N TYR A 100 -1.47 15.43 -20.01
CA TYR A 100 -0.77 16.09 -18.91
C TYR A 100 -1.00 15.37 -17.57
N PHE A 101 -2.26 15.06 -17.25
CA PHE A 101 -2.57 14.37 -16.00
C PHE A 101 -2.07 12.92 -16.01
N GLY A 102 -2.14 12.22 -17.15
CA GLY A 102 -1.53 10.90 -17.32
C GLY A 102 -0.03 10.94 -17.07
N PHE A 103 0.70 11.85 -17.72
CA PHE A 103 2.14 12.04 -17.48
C PHE A 103 2.46 12.32 -16.00
N ARG A 104 1.66 13.17 -15.34
CA ARG A 104 1.85 13.48 -13.92
C ARG A 104 1.65 12.23 -13.04
N SER A 105 0.57 11.47 -13.22
CA SER A 105 0.33 10.23 -12.49
C SER A 105 1.43 9.21 -12.71
N ASP A 106 1.84 8.99 -13.97
CA ASP A 106 2.92 8.06 -14.29
C ASP A 106 4.25 8.47 -13.65
N ARG A 107 4.56 9.77 -13.62
CA ARG A 107 5.77 10.27 -12.94
C ARG A 107 5.73 10.05 -11.43
N ARG A 108 4.57 10.26 -10.79
CA ARG A 108 4.39 10.00 -9.36
C ARG A 108 4.54 8.52 -9.04
N ARG A 109 3.90 7.64 -9.82
CA ARG A 109 4.04 6.18 -9.67
C ARG A 109 5.48 5.71 -9.85
N ALA A 110 6.18 6.23 -10.86
CA ALA A 110 7.59 5.91 -11.10
C ALA A 110 8.47 6.33 -9.91
N MET A 111 8.23 7.50 -9.34
CA MET A 111 8.97 7.99 -8.16
C MET A 111 8.71 7.13 -6.92
N ALA A 112 7.44 6.79 -6.64
CA ALA A 112 7.08 5.92 -5.52
C ALA A 112 7.67 4.50 -5.69
N LEU A 113 7.65 3.96 -6.91
CA LEU A 113 8.25 2.66 -7.22
C LEU A 113 9.79 2.68 -7.07
N GLU A 114 10.45 3.75 -7.49
CA GLU A 114 11.89 3.94 -7.31
C GLU A 114 12.25 4.00 -5.82
N LEU A 115 11.47 4.74 -5.02
CA LEU A 115 11.63 4.80 -3.57
C LEU A 115 11.43 3.42 -2.93
N ALA A 116 10.39 2.68 -3.33
CA ALA A 116 10.14 1.31 -2.87
C ALA A 116 11.34 0.39 -3.16
N GLY A 117 11.90 0.46 -4.37
CA GLY A 117 13.09 -0.30 -4.73
C GLY A 117 14.33 0.11 -3.90
N TRP A 118 14.50 1.39 -3.64
CA TRP A 118 15.61 1.91 -2.83
C TRP A 118 15.52 1.43 -1.38
N ILE A 119 14.37 1.57 -0.71
CA ILE A 119 14.21 1.18 0.70
C ILE A 119 14.36 -0.34 0.88
N GLN A 120 13.84 -1.15 -0.05
CA GLN A 120 14.03 -2.61 -0.06
C GLN A 120 15.50 -3.00 -0.34
N GLY A 121 16.27 -2.11 -0.95
CA GLY A 121 17.72 -2.21 -1.02
C GLY A 121 18.36 -1.97 0.35
N GLN A 122 17.97 -0.88 1.02
CA GLN A 122 18.50 -0.50 2.33
C GLN A 122 18.16 -1.52 3.43
N SER A 123 16.95 -2.08 3.41
CA SER A 123 16.50 -3.05 4.43
C SER A 123 17.46 -4.23 4.59
N ARG A 124 18.15 -4.64 3.54
CA ARG A 124 19.11 -5.77 3.59
C ARG A 124 20.31 -5.52 4.49
N SER A 125 20.64 -4.25 4.74
CA SER A 125 21.78 -3.85 5.57
C SER A 125 21.35 -3.10 6.83
N HIS A 126 20.11 -2.62 6.87
CA HIS A 126 19.60 -1.77 7.94
C HIS A 126 18.39 -2.37 8.68
N TYR A 127 17.95 -3.58 8.32
CA TYR A 127 16.93 -4.28 9.10
C TYR A 127 17.51 -4.81 10.41
N VAL A 128 16.89 -4.42 11.51
CA VAL A 128 17.21 -4.89 12.86
C VAL A 128 15.93 -5.40 13.49
N ALA A 129 15.82 -6.70 13.72
CA ALA A 129 14.64 -7.26 14.35
C ALA A 129 14.48 -6.74 15.78
N ASP A 130 13.23 -6.54 16.15
CA ASP A 130 12.89 -6.06 17.47
C ASP A 130 13.30 -7.02 18.59
N GLY A 131 13.48 -6.46 19.79
CA GLY A 131 13.75 -7.21 21.00
C GLY A 131 12.50 -7.92 21.56
N PRO A 132 12.51 -8.33 22.85
CA PRO A 132 11.33 -8.93 23.48
C PRO A 132 10.17 -7.95 23.68
N ILE A 133 10.41 -6.65 23.48
CA ILE A 133 9.42 -5.59 23.56
C ILE A 133 9.45 -4.88 22.21
N ASP A 134 8.30 -4.87 21.56
CA ASP A 134 8.09 -4.21 20.27
C ASP A 134 8.06 -2.68 20.46
N HIS A 135 9.06 -2.00 19.88
CA HIS A 135 9.30 -0.58 20.06
C HIS A 135 9.18 0.17 18.74
N TRP A 136 8.12 0.98 18.62
CA TRP A 136 7.93 1.82 17.44
C TRP A 136 8.83 3.06 17.47
N ALA A 137 9.92 3.06 16.72
CA ALA A 137 10.82 4.20 16.67
C ALA A 137 10.18 5.44 16.02
N THR A 138 10.75 6.61 16.29
CA THR A 138 10.57 7.82 15.47
C THR A 138 11.52 7.83 14.28
N LEU A 139 11.30 8.70 13.29
CA LEU A 139 12.22 8.82 12.15
C LEU A 139 13.65 9.13 12.62
N GLU A 140 13.78 10.06 13.57
CA GLU A 140 15.06 10.46 14.14
C GLU A 140 15.73 9.31 14.90
N GLU A 141 14.96 8.50 15.64
CA GLU A 141 15.47 7.29 16.30
C GLU A 141 15.97 6.26 15.28
N THR A 142 15.21 5.98 14.22
CA THR A 142 15.61 5.06 13.14
C THR A 142 16.89 5.53 12.43
N LEU A 143 16.98 6.82 12.08
CA LEU A 143 18.16 7.39 11.42
C LEU A 143 19.40 7.34 12.33
N ARG A 144 19.24 7.71 13.60
CA ARG A 144 20.32 7.66 14.60
C ARG A 144 20.77 6.22 14.89
N GLY A 145 19.82 5.29 14.93
CA GLY A 145 20.05 3.85 15.08
C GLY A 145 20.67 3.18 13.86
N ASN A 146 20.68 3.88 12.70
CA ASN A 146 21.13 3.35 11.42
C ASN A 146 20.38 2.07 11.00
N GLY A 147 19.09 1.99 11.33
CA GLY A 147 18.27 0.83 11.04
C GLY A 147 17.19 0.58 12.07
N ASP A 148 16.22 -0.24 11.68
CA ASP A 148 15.09 -0.66 12.50
C ASP A 148 14.39 -1.88 11.88
N ASP A 149 13.29 -2.34 12.47
CA ASP A 149 12.44 -3.37 11.91
C ASP A 149 11.49 -2.81 10.82
N CYS A 150 10.36 -3.49 10.57
CA CYS A 150 9.39 -3.01 9.58
C CYS A 150 8.82 -1.62 9.89
N ASP A 151 8.58 -1.26 11.15
CA ASP A 151 7.87 -0.02 11.49
C ASP A 151 8.77 1.21 11.53
N GLY A 152 10.05 1.06 11.88
CA GLY A 152 11.02 2.14 11.71
C GLY A 152 11.46 2.32 10.26
N LEU A 153 11.72 1.23 9.50
CA LEU A 153 12.09 1.36 8.09
C LEU A 153 10.98 1.95 7.22
N GLU A 154 9.72 1.73 7.58
CA GLU A 154 8.57 2.34 6.93
C GLU A 154 8.58 3.88 7.03
N LEU A 155 9.12 4.45 8.11
CA LEU A 155 9.18 5.90 8.30
C LEU A 155 10.02 6.59 7.23
N LEU A 156 11.09 5.95 6.75
CA LEU A 156 11.88 6.48 5.64
C LEU A 156 11.03 6.63 4.37
N VAL A 157 10.09 5.73 4.13
CA VAL A 157 9.17 5.80 2.99
C VAL A 157 8.13 6.87 3.20
N TYR A 158 7.46 6.84 4.35
CA TYR A 158 6.42 7.81 4.71
C TYR A 158 6.95 9.24 4.59
N HIS A 159 8.06 9.57 5.27
CA HIS A 159 8.62 10.91 5.24
C HIS A 159 9.19 11.27 3.87
N ALA A 160 9.88 10.37 3.17
CA ALA A 160 10.40 10.68 1.84
C ALA A 160 9.30 11.00 0.83
N LEU A 161 8.17 10.29 0.84
CA LEU A 161 7.03 10.64 -0.03
C LEU A 161 6.47 12.02 0.29
N ARG A 162 6.37 12.37 1.58
CA ARG A 162 5.91 13.69 2.03
C ARG A 162 6.88 14.80 1.61
N ASP A 163 8.18 14.60 1.80
CA ASP A 163 9.25 15.51 1.37
C ASP A 163 9.30 15.69 -0.16
N LEU A 164 8.95 14.64 -0.91
CA LEU A 164 8.84 14.66 -2.37
C LEU A 164 7.52 15.29 -2.87
N GLY A 165 6.67 15.79 -1.97
CA GLY A 165 5.48 16.56 -2.29
C GLY A 165 4.21 15.76 -2.53
N PHE A 166 4.15 14.49 -2.12
CA PHE A 166 2.89 13.74 -2.05
C PHE A 166 2.07 14.32 -0.90
N ALA A 167 0.77 14.54 -1.09
CA ALA A 167 -0.05 15.24 -0.10
C ALA A 167 -0.28 14.40 1.16
N GLU A 168 -0.58 15.08 2.26
CA GLU A 168 -0.80 14.45 3.57
C GLU A 168 -1.97 13.47 3.55
N ASN A 169 -3.02 13.84 2.83
CA ASN A 169 -4.21 13.03 2.69
C ASN A 169 -4.07 11.90 1.66
N GLU A 170 -2.88 11.73 1.05
CA GLU A 170 -2.59 10.67 0.09
C GLU A 170 -1.65 9.61 0.67
N VAL A 171 -0.86 9.90 1.71
CA VAL A 171 0.19 9.00 2.21
C VAL A 171 -0.04 8.73 3.69
N TYR A 172 -0.23 7.46 4.03
CA TYR A 172 -0.46 7.03 5.40
C TYR A 172 0.42 5.84 5.75
N ARG A 173 0.80 5.77 7.02
CA ARG A 173 1.33 4.57 7.65
C ARG A 173 0.18 3.58 7.84
N ALA A 174 0.43 2.29 7.74
CA ALA A 174 -0.60 1.27 7.88
C ALA A 174 -0.12 0.00 8.56
N ILE A 175 -0.97 -0.51 9.45
CA ILE A 175 -0.80 -1.83 10.05
C ILE A 175 -1.60 -2.81 9.21
N VAL A 176 -0.91 -3.81 8.67
CA VAL A 176 -1.54 -4.93 7.96
C VAL A 176 -1.35 -6.21 8.77
N TYR A 177 -2.31 -7.11 8.66
CA TYR A 177 -2.30 -8.43 9.29
C TYR A 177 -2.42 -9.50 8.22
N ARG A 178 -1.60 -10.54 8.34
CA ARG A 178 -1.66 -11.71 7.47
C ARG A 178 -2.20 -12.92 8.24
N PRO A 179 -3.42 -13.41 7.95
CA PRO A 179 -4.00 -14.53 8.67
C PRO A 179 -3.25 -15.86 8.51
N SER A 180 -2.50 -16.05 7.42
CA SER A 180 -1.84 -17.33 7.12
C SER A 180 -0.70 -17.66 8.10
N ASP A 181 -0.07 -16.65 8.70
CA ASP A 181 0.98 -16.83 9.71
C ASP A 181 0.80 -15.98 10.98
N GLY A 182 -0.27 -15.18 11.05
CA GLY A 182 -0.63 -14.40 12.23
C GLY A 182 0.26 -13.17 12.45
N GLN A 183 1.08 -12.79 11.46
CA GLN A 183 2.00 -11.67 11.60
C GLN A 183 1.32 -10.33 11.30
N HIS A 184 1.72 -9.31 12.07
CA HIS A 184 1.48 -7.92 11.75
C HIS A 184 2.70 -7.37 11.02
N HIS A 185 2.48 -6.42 10.13
CA HIS A 185 3.54 -5.76 9.38
C HIS A 185 3.17 -4.29 9.18
N MET A 186 4.16 -3.40 9.29
CA MET A 186 3.97 -1.98 9.00
C MET A 186 4.38 -1.67 7.56
N VAL A 187 3.52 -0.95 6.85
CA VAL A 187 3.77 -0.51 5.47
C VAL A 187 3.30 0.92 5.27
N THR A 188 3.79 1.57 4.22
CA THR A 188 3.20 2.83 3.76
C THR A 188 2.14 2.53 2.69
N LEU A 189 0.97 3.13 2.82
CA LEU A 189 -0.07 3.14 1.81
C LEU A 189 -0.12 4.49 1.11
N TRP A 190 -0.07 4.47 -0.22
CA TRP A 190 -0.27 5.66 -1.05
C TRP A 190 -1.59 5.56 -1.83
N PHE A 191 -2.50 6.47 -1.51
CA PHE A 191 -3.84 6.59 -2.09
C PHE A 191 -3.82 7.52 -3.29
N GLU A 192 -3.63 6.95 -4.48
CA GLU A 192 -4.03 7.60 -5.72
C GLU A 192 -5.52 7.40 -6.00
N ASP A 193 -6.03 6.21 -5.63
CA ASP A 193 -7.44 5.88 -5.47
C ASP A 193 -7.71 5.67 -3.96
N ARG A 194 -8.82 6.23 -3.47
CA ARG A 194 -9.23 6.13 -2.07
C ARG A 194 -9.59 4.69 -1.68
N GLU A 195 -10.08 3.89 -2.63
CA GLU A 195 -10.59 2.54 -2.37
C GLU A 195 -9.52 1.45 -2.51
N ASP A 196 -8.44 1.71 -3.24
CA ASP A 196 -7.41 0.71 -3.53
C ASP A 196 -6.00 1.34 -3.57
N PRO A 197 -5.36 1.51 -2.40
CA PRO A 197 -4.06 2.14 -2.32
C PRO A 197 -2.95 1.24 -2.89
N TRP A 198 -1.89 1.91 -3.33
CA TRP A 198 -0.59 1.28 -3.57
C TRP A 198 0.07 0.94 -2.24
N VAL A 199 0.66 -0.25 -2.15
CA VAL A 199 1.35 -0.74 -0.95
C VAL A 199 2.85 -0.69 -1.16
N ILE A 200 3.55 -0.06 -0.22
CA ILE A 200 5.00 0.02 -0.20
C ILE A 200 5.50 -0.67 1.06
N ASP A 201 5.95 -1.92 0.91
CA ASP A 201 6.63 -2.68 1.96
C ASP A 201 8.11 -2.26 2.01
N PRO A 202 8.57 -1.64 3.11
CA PRO A 202 9.96 -1.17 3.22
C PRO A 202 10.96 -2.33 3.27
N THR A 203 10.55 -3.48 3.79
CA THR A 203 11.43 -4.63 3.96
C THR A 203 11.61 -5.41 2.67
N GLY A 204 10.58 -5.42 1.82
CA GLY A 204 10.51 -6.27 0.64
C GLY A 204 10.32 -7.76 0.97
N ALA A 205 10.14 -8.10 2.26
CA ALA A 205 10.01 -9.46 2.73
C ALA A 205 8.65 -10.06 2.41
N MET A 206 7.63 -9.19 2.31
CA MET A 206 6.25 -9.61 2.11
C MET A 206 5.77 -9.29 0.69
N THR A 207 6.15 -8.15 0.13
CA THR A 207 5.87 -7.80 -1.27
C THR A 207 7.09 -7.20 -1.97
N THR A 208 7.11 -7.25 -3.29
CA THR A 208 8.14 -6.55 -4.10
C THR A 208 7.48 -5.54 -5.02
N GLY A 209 8.18 -4.45 -5.33
CA GLY A 209 7.64 -3.35 -6.12
C GLY A 209 6.58 -2.57 -5.34
N MET A 210 5.44 -2.32 -5.98
CA MET A 210 4.36 -1.52 -5.43
C MET A 210 3.02 -2.10 -5.92
N PRO A 211 2.51 -3.20 -5.34
CA PRO A 211 1.22 -3.77 -5.71
C PRO A 211 0.05 -2.93 -5.18
N LEU A 212 -1.13 -3.08 -5.80
CA LEU A 212 -2.38 -2.58 -5.25
C LEU A 212 -2.82 -3.46 -4.07
N MET A 213 -3.51 -2.87 -3.08
CA MET A 213 -3.99 -3.59 -1.92
C MET A 213 -4.95 -4.74 -2.29
N SER A 214 -5.84 -4.49 -3.25
CA SER A 214 -6.79 -5.48 -3.78
C SER A 214 -6.13 -6.71 -4.41
N SER A 215 -4.88 -6.60 -4.83
CA SER A 215 -4.11 -7.70 -5.42
C SER A 215 -3.49 -8.65 -4.38
N MET A 216 -3.61 -8.34 -3.09
CA MET A 216 -3.03 -9.10 -1.98
C MET A 216 -4.12 -9.70 -1.08
N PRO A 217 -4.76 -10.81 -1.49
CA PRO A 217 -5.95 -11.35 -0.82
C PRO A 217 -5.70 -11.90 0.60
N GLU A 218 -4.45 -12.11 0.98
CA GLU A 218 -4.07 -12.55 2.33
C GLU A 218 -3.71 -11.39 3.27
N TRP A 219 -3.73 -10.15 2.77
CA TRP A 219 -3.41 -8.99 3.58
C TRP A 219 -4.69 -8.31 4.04
N VAL A 220 -4.81 -8.09 5.35
CA VAL A 220 -5.93 -7.42 5.96
C VAL A 220 -5.44 -6.11 6.57
N PRO A 221 -5.76 -4.95 5.98
CA PRO A 221 -5.44 -3.66 6.58
C PRO A 221 -6.29 -3.49 7.84
N LEU A 222 -5.65 -3.09 8.95
CA LEU A 222 -6.31 -2.89 10.24
C LEU A 222 -6.45 -1.41 10.58
N LYS A 223 -5.39 -0.65 10.31
CA LYS A 223 -5.25 0.76 10.68
C LYS A 223 -4.56 1.51 9.56
N VAL A 224 -4.96 2.76 9.35
CA VAL A 224 -4.18 3.76 8.61
C VAL A 224 -4.06 5.02 9.47
N PHE A 225 -2.89 5.62 9.48
CA PHE A 225 -2.61 6.78 10.34
C PHE A 225 -1.49 7.64 9.78
N SER A 226 -1.49 8.92 10.13
CA SER A 226 -0.45 9.89 9.84
C SER A 226 0.26 10.28 11.15
N GLN A 227 1.07 11.33 11.10
CA GLN A 227 1.68 11.95 12.27
C GLN A 227 0.66 12.50 13.29
N ASP A 228 -0.59 12.78 12.89
CA ASP A 228 -1.57 13.48 13.73
C ASP A 228 -3.01 12.91 13.71
N VAL A 229 -3.35 12.06 12.72
CA VAL A 229 -4.65 11.40 12.62
C VAL A 229 -4.52 9.88 12.56
N GLU A 230 -5.56 9.17 13.01
CA GLU A 230 -5.67 7.72 12.85
C GLU A 230 -7.09 7.30 12.47
N TYR A 231 -7.18 6.18 11.76
CA TYR A 231 -8.42 5.58 11.29
C TYR A 231 -8.43 4.08 11.53
N THR A 232 -9.63 3.53 11.68
CA THR A 232 -9.87 2.08 11.66
C THR A 232 -10.24 1.67 10.25
N VAL A 233 -9.71 0.54 9.78
CA VAL A 233 -10.08 -0.01 8.48
C VAL A 233 -11.18 -1.05 8.66
N LYS A 234 -12.26 -0.95 7.86
CA LYS A 234 -13.37 -1.91 7.87
C LYS A 234 -13.44 -2.66 6.55
N GLN A 235 -13.57 -3.98 6.62
CA GLN A 235 -13.89 -4.76 5.44
C GLN A 235 -15.37 -4.56 5.07
N GLU A 236 -15.64 -4.21 3.82
CA GLU A 236 -17.00 -4.15 3.32
C GLU A 236 -17.58 -5.57 3.27
N THR A 237 -18.73 -5.79 3.91
CA THR A 237 -19.47 -7.03 3.79
C THR A 237 -20.18 -7.08 2.44
N SER A 238 -19.74 -7.98 1.56
CA SER A 238 -20.46 -8.26 0.32
C SER A 238 -21.94 -8.59 0.59
N PRO A 239 -22.92 -8.00 -0.13
CA PRO A 239 -24.36 -8.25 0.07
C PRO A 239 -24.75 -9.73 -0.02
N SER A 240 -23.95 -10.56 -0.68
CA SER A 240 -24.18 -12.00 -0.84
C SER A 240 -24.11 -12.78 0.48
N ALA A 241 -23.43 -12.28 1.52
CA ALA A 241 -23.36 -12.94 2.83
C ALA A 241 -24.67 -12.85 3.63
N LEU A 242 -25.52 -11.86 3.35
CA LEU A 242 -26.82 -11.68 4.01
C LEU A 242 -27.93 -12.54 3.40
N ALA A 243 -27.74 -13.06 2.18
CA ALA A 243 -28.74 -13.86 1.47
C ALA A 243 -28.64 -15.38 1.74
N GLN A 244 -27.57 -15.85 2.40
CA GLN A 244 -27.36 -17.28 2.67
C GLN A 244 -27.78 -17.72 4.08
N ASN A 245 -28.24 -16.79 4.92
CA ASN A 245 -28.71 -17.06 6.29
C ASN A 245 -30.23 -16.78 6.47
N ARG A 246 -31.03 -16.91 5.40
CA ARG A 246 -32.50 -16.90 5.48
C ARG A 246 -33.09 -18.18 4.92
#